data_AF-A0A7L4RA43-F1
#
_entry.id   AF-A0A7L4RA43-F1
#
_cell.length_a   1.000
_cell.length_b   1.000
_cell.length_c   1.000
_cell.angle_alpha   90.00
_cell.angle_beta   90.00
_cell.angle_gamma   90.00
#
_symmetry.space_group_name_H-M   'P 1'
#
loop_
_entity.id
_entity.type
_entity.pdbx_description
1 polymer ?
#
loop_
_entity_poly.entity_id
_entity_poly.type
_entity_poly.pdbx_seq_one_letter_code
_entity_poly.pdbx_strand_id
1 'polypeptide(L)'
;MKPATIILIAILMVPFSYAITFGYSRLTIERTWTIEDPNNSTFEFNGTLVANNSNQHVIFISTEPVMDQYAADDGTIRLHYKGKVQGGRTVLKAKAIVNVDYNTNISSDVPLSEQQLNYTNLTEPDQAISLQAWSLAKDNSSITTIRDLVNWVHSNVEYDLGYWGQSKSARDVFVERRGVCVEYTHLLISMARSLGFDTRYVSGYVQGDAWQPHAWAEIYLPGYGWLPADATFGQAGILDSSHLTIHYGQDQSDVYDIVAVQNPEASIDVSDDVDAEFFSEDLEGVSISMETEEDSYVADVTLHNPGSDHVLGAFVFTIPEGYGGSQSSVVLLRPNETVHVFRGLNHSLIQAGYSYEIPISASFNDARAETVLSVNPDNGWGDETPGTAAPASPCSAAILLAMVPAALLLRRFS
;
A
#
# COMPACT_ATOMS: atom_id res chain seq x y z
N MET A 1 36.93 -15.26 40.94
CA MET A 1 37.03 -14.65 39.60
C MET A 1 35.61 -14.39 39.13
N LYS A 2 35.24 -13.12 38.90
CA LYS A 2 33.94 -12.78 38.30
C LYS A 2 33.96 -13.25 36.82
N PRO A 3 32.91 -13.87 36.28
CA PRO A 3 32.88 -14.17 34.85
C PRO A 3 32.82 -12.85 34.09
N ALA A 4 33.62 -12.75 33.03
CA ALA A 4 33.63 -11.57 32.16
C ALA A 4 32.34 -11.57 31.33
N THR A 5 31.53 -10.53 31.48
CA THR A 5 30.42 -10.23 30.57
C THR A 5 31.01 -9.89 29.20
N ILE A 6 30.79 -10.76 28.21
CA ILE A 6 31.13 -10.49 26.82
C ILE A 6 29.94 -9.74 26.21
N ILE A 7 30.11 -8.44 25.97
CA ILE A 7 29.15 -7.63 25.22
C ILE A 7 29.44 -7.87 23.74
N LEU A 8 28.59 -8.66 23.08
CA LEU A 8 28.64 -8.84 21.62
C LEU A 8 27.64 -7.84 21.00
N ILE A 9 28.12 -6.68 20.56
CA ILE A 9 27.31 -5.70 19.83
C ILE A 9 27.21 -6.18 18.38
N ALA A 10 26.13 -6.88 18.04
CA ALA A 10 25.79 -7.17 16.65
C ALA A 10 25.01 -5.96 16.10
N ILE A 11 25.71 -5.04 15.43
CA ILE A 11 25.06 -4.01 14.62
C ILE A 11 24.54 -4.72 13.38
N LEU A 12 23.26 -5.10 13.39
CA LEU A 12 22.56 -5.45 12.15
C LEU A 12 22.42 -4.16 11.35
N MET A 13 23.23 -4.01 10.30
CA MET A 13 22.90 -3.06 9.24
C MET A 13 21.61 -3.53 8.59
N VAL A 14 20.53 -2.82 8.88
CA VAL A 14 19.24 -3.00 8.22
C VAL A 14 19.43 -2.53 6.77
N PRO A 15 19.16 -3.36 5.74
CA PRO A 15 19.07 -2.85 4.39
C PRO A 15 17.99 -1.77 4.35
N PHE A 16 18.27 -0.68 3.64
CA PHE A 16 17.43 0.50 3.50
C PHE A 16 15.94 0.14 3.46
N SER A 17 15.20 0.60 4.46
CA SER A 17 13.75 0.57 4.50
C SER A 17 13.19 1.24 3.24
N TYR A 18 12.15 0.65 2.64
CA TYR A 18 11.28 1.36 1.71
C TYR A 18 10.93 2.72 2.34
N ALA A 19 11.40 3.81 1.76
CA ALA A 19 11.13 5.13 2.27
C ALA A 19 9.68 5.48 1.90
N ILE A 20 8.72 4.93 2.65
CA ILE A 20 7.30 5.28 2.55
C ILE A 20 7.19 6.77 2.86
N THR A 21 7.15 7.60 1.83
CA THR A 21 7.17 9.06 1.97
C THR A 21 5.73 9.53 1.98
N PHE A 22 5.08 9.39 3.13
CA PHE A 22 3.83 10.07 3.41
C PHE A 22 4.11 11.59 3.43
N GLY A 23 3.23 12.38 2.80
CA GLY A 23 3.45 13.81 2.57
C GLY A 23 3.00 14.25 1.18
N TYR A 24 3.65 15.29 0.67
CA TYR A 24 3.36 15.89 -0.64
C TYR A 24 4.51 15.63 -1.61
N SER A 25 4.20 15.27 -2.84
CA SER A 25 5.18 15.16 -3.92
C SER A 25 4.77 15.98 -5.13
N ARG A 26 5.76 16.45 -5.88
CA ARG A 26 5.56 16.96 -7.24
C ARG A 26 6.18 15.99 -8.22
N LEU A 27 5.36 15.45 -9.09
CA LEU A 27 5.76 14.46 -10.08
C LEU A 27 5.69 15.08 -11.47
N THR A 28 6.67 14.74 -12.30
CA THR A 28 6.64 14.98 -13.74
C THR A 28 6.51 13.64 -14.43
N ILE A 29 5.45 13.48 -15.23
CA ILE A 29 5.25 12.32 -16.10
C ILE A 29 5.42 12.75 -17.55
N GLU A 30 6.30 12.09 -18.27
CA GLU A 30 6.46 12.21 -19.72
C GLU A 30 6.04 10.90 -20.38
N ARG A 31 4.96 10.94 -21.16
CA ARG A 31 4.45 9.82 -21.93
C ARG A 31 4.80 9.98 -23.40
N THR A 32 5.32 8.93 -24.01
CA THR A 32 5.67 8.88 -25.43
C THR A 32 4.97 7.71 -26.11
N TRP A 33 4.15 8.00 -27.13
CA TRP A 33 3.56 7.01 -28.02
C TRP A 33 4.29 7.02 -29.36
N THR A 34 4.93 5.90 -29.69
CA THR A 34 5.54 5.67 -30.99
C THR A 34 4.60 4.83 -31.85
N ILE A 35 4.14 5.38 -32.96
CA ILE A 35 3.29 4.70 -33.95
C ILE A 35 4.16 4.36 -35.14
N GLU A 36 4.36 3.07 -35.39
CA GLU A 36 5.10 2.58 -36.55
C GLU A 36 4.11 2.02 -37.58
N ASP A 37 4.17 2.54 -38.80
CA ASP A 37 3.35 2.09 -39.91
C ASP A 37 4.08 2.36 -41.25
N PRO A 38 4.60 1.31 -41.93
CA PRO A 38 5.33 1.47 -43.19
C PRO A 38 4.48 2.09 -44.31
N ASN A 39 3.15 2.00 -44.21
CA ASN A 39 2.21 2.52 -45.20
C ASN A 39 1.90 4.01 -45.02
N ASN A 40 2.44 4.65 -43.97
CA ASN A 40 2.19 6.07 -43.68
C ASN A 40 0.69 6.38 -43.59
N SER A 41 -0.10 5.50 -42.96
CA SER A 41 -1.56 5.65 -42.90
C SER A 41 -1.95 6.85 -42.03
N THR A 42 -3.16 7.34 -42.24
CA THR A 42 -3.81 8.23 -41.28
C THR A 42 -4.22 7.44 -40.05
N PHE A 43 -4.13 8.07 -38.89
CA PHE A 43 -4.52 7.48 -37.61
C PHE A 43 -5.29 8.48 -36.75
N GLU A 44 -6.10 7.93 -35.85
CA GLU A 44 -6.78 8.65 -34.78
C GLU A 44 -6.32 8.08 -33.44
N PHE A 45 -5.71 8.92 -32.62
CA PHE A 45 -5.19 8.60 -31.30
C PHE A 45 -6.16 9.11 -30.23
N ASN A 46 -6.49 8.23 -29.28
CA ASN A 46 -7.16 8.55 -28.03
C ASN A 46 -6.34 7.92 -26.91
N GLY A 47 -5.64 8.74 -26.13
CA GLY A 47 -4.85 8.27 -25.01
C GLY A 47 -5.21 8.97 -23.71
N THR A 48 -4.61 8.51 -22.63
CA THR A 48 -4.76 9.10 -21.30
C THR A 48 -3.43 9.66 -20.87
N LEU A 49 -3.42 10.84 -20.25
CA LEU A 49 -2.17 11.42 -19.77
C LEU A 49 -1.95 11.09 -18.30
N VAL A 50 -2.92 11.47 -17.47
CA VAL A 50 -2.81 11.43 -16.01
C VAL A 50 -4.19 11.66 -15.40
N ALA A 51 -4.43 11.24 -14.16
CA ALA A 51 -5.64 11.61 -13.44
C ALA A 51 -5.56 12.99 -12.77
N ASN A 52 -6.70 13.64 -12.58
CA ASN A 52 -6.87 14.85 -11.78
C ASN A 52 -8.02 14.60 -10.78
N ASN A 53 -7.69 14.43 -9.50
CA ASN A 53 -8.62 14.06 -8.43
C ASN A 53 -8.28 14.80 -7.11
N SER A 54 -8.93 14.45 -6.00
CA SER A 54 -8.67 15.03 -4.68
C SER A 54 -7.23 14.85 -4.17
N ASN A 55 -6.57 13.74 -4.49
CA ASN A 55 -5.24 13.40 -4.01
C ASN A 55 -4.13 13.72 -5.04
N GLN A 56 -4.50 14.13 -6.26
CA GLN A 56 -3.59 14.34 -7.37
C GLN A 56 -4.09 15.50 -8.25
N HIS A 57 -3.36 16.61 -8.22
CA HIS A 57 -3.73 17.84 -8.91
C HIS A 57 -2.80 18.14 -10.08
N VAL A 58 -3.36 18.24 -11.28
CA VAL A 58 -2.60 18.58 -12.49
C VAL A 58 -2.31 20.08 -12.54
N ILE A 59 -1.04 20.44 -12.60
CA ILE A 59 -0.56 21.84 -12.62
C ILE A 59 -0.32 22.32 -14.06
N PHE A 60 0.27 21.46 -14.87
CA PHE A 60 0.74 21.83 -16.20
C PHE A 60 0.65 20.63 -17.14
N ILE A 61 0.29 20.90 -18.40
CA ILE A 61 0.32 19.93 -19.48
C ILE A 61 0.97 20.59 -20.71
N SER A 62 1.85 19.84 -21.37
CA SER A 62 2.32 20.17 -22.72
C SER A 62 2.31 18.94 -23.62
N THR A 63 2.01 19.13 -24.90
CA THR A 63 1.98 18.05 -25.89
C THR A 63 2.76 18.44 -27.14
N GLU A 64 3.44 17.45 -27.74
CA GLU A 64 4.12 17.59 -29.02
C GLU A 64 3.85 16.34 -29.89
N PRO A 65 3.17 16.48 -31.05
CA PRO A 65 2.51 17.68 -31.56
C PRO A 65 1.39 18.16 -30.61
N VAL A 66 0.84 19.35 -30.87
CA VAL A 66 -0.31 19.85 -30.10
C VAL A 66 -1.50 18.90 -30.27
N MET A 67 -2.00 18.38 -29.15
CA MET A 67 -3.15 17.49 -29.07
C MET A 67 -4.32 18.18 -28.37
N ASP A 68 -5.53 17.76 -28.72
CA ASP A 68 -6.74 18.16 -28.00
C ASP A 68 -6.73 17.50 -26.62
N GLN A 69 -7.10 18.26 -25.59
CA GLN A 69 -7.08 17.83 -24.19
C GLN A 69 -8.48 18.01 -23.59
N TYR A 70 -8.97 17.00 -22.88
CA TYR A 70 -10.24 17.09 -22.16
C TYR A 70 -10.22 16.24 -20.89
N ALA A 71 -10.96 16.67 -19.87
CA ALA A 71 -11.19 15.84 -18.68
C ALA A 71 -12.39 14.92 -18.95
N ALA A 72 -12.22 13.63 -18.69
CA ALA A 72 -13.32 12.67 -18.65
C ALA A 72 -14.10 12.77 -17.32
N ASP A 73 -15.26 12.13 -17.26
CA ASP A 73 -16.16 12.18 -16.09
C ASP A 73 -15.51 11.60 -14.82
N ASP A 74 -14.53 10.71 -14.96
CA ASP A 74 -13.77 10.09 -13.87
C ASP A 74 -12.56 10.93 -13.40
N GLY A 75 -12.38 12.14 -13.96
CA GLY A 75 -11.27 13.04 -13.68
C GLY A 75 -9.99 12.75 -14.47
N THR A 76 -9.97 11.73 -15.34
CA THR A 76 -8.79 11.45 -16.18
C THR A 76 -8.63 12.52 -17.27
N ILE A 77 -7.40 13.00 -17.47
CA ILE A 77 -7.09 13.88 -18.60
C ILE A 77 -6.80 13.03 -19.82
N ARG A 78 -7.65 13.15 -20.83
CA ARG A 78 -7.57 12.45 -22.11
C ARG A 78 -6.98 13.33 -23.19
N LEU A 79 -6.24 12.70 -24.10
CA LEU A 79 -5.59 13.31 -25.24
C LEU A 79 -6.21 12.76 -26.52
N HIS A 80 -6.52 13.64 -27.46
CA HIS A 80 -6.97 13.27 -28.79
C HIS A 80 -6.10 13.90 -29.88
N TYR A 81 -5.75 13.11 -30.89
CA TYR A 81 -4.98 13.60 -32.03
C TYR A 81 -5.32 12.84 -33.30
N LYS A 82 -5.48 13.59 -34.40
CA LYS A 82 -5.62 13.03 -35.75
C LYS A 82 -4.40 13.39 -36.57
N GLY A 83 -3.72 12.36 -37.07
CA GLY A 83 -2.45 12.52 -37.76
C GLY A 83 -2.29 11.59 -38.94
N LYS A 84 -1.13 11.70 -39.58
CA LYS A 84 -0.65 10.76 -40.58
C LYS A 84 0.75 10.32 -40.19
N VAL A 85 1.02 9.02 -40.25
CA VAL A 85 2.36 8.51 -40.02
C VAL A 85 3.31 9.06 -41.08
N GLN A 86 4.48 9.55 -40.68
CA GLN A 86 5.46 10.17 -41.58
C GLN A 86 6.76 9.37 -41.63
N GLY A 87 7.21 8.99 -42.83
CA GLY A 87 8.46 8.25 -42.99
C GLY A 87 8.46 6.87 -42.30
N GLY A 88 7.29 6.25 -42.14
CA GLY A 88 7.11 4.97 -41.48
C GLY A 88 6.93 5.04 -39.96
N ARG A 89 7.12 6.21 -39.33
CA ARG A 89 7.10 6.36 -37.86
C ARG A 89 6.66 7.76 -37.43
N THR A 90 5.73 7.84 -36.49
CA THR A 90 5.34 9.10 -35.84
C THR A 90 5.41 8.96 -34.33
N VAL A 91 5.85 10.03 -33.66
CA VAL A 91 6.00 10.08 -32.21
C VAL A 91 5.09 11.16 -31.68
N LEU A 92 4.29 10.80 -30.67
CA LEU A 92 3.43 11.68 -29.90
C LEU A 92 4.02 11.75 -28.49
N LYS A 93 4.18 12.95 -27.94
CA LYS A 93 4.69 13.17 -26.58
C LYS A 93 3.73 14.02 -25.79
N ALA A 94 3.58 13.70 -24.52
CA ALA A 94 2.86 14.51 -23.57
C ALA A 94 3.62 14.54 -22.25
N LYS A 95 3.65 15.72 -21.62
CA LYS A 95 4.23 15.94 -20.30
C LYS A 95 3.15 16.50 -19.39
N ALA A 96 3.03 15.97 -18.18
CA ALA A 96 2.27 16.58 -17.11
C ALA A 96 3.12 16.81 -15.88
N ILE A 97 2.89 17.93 -15.18
CA ILE A 97 3.39 18.16 -13.82
C ILE A 97 2.18 18.05 -12.90
N VAL A 98 2.27 17.18 -11.91
CA VAL A 98 1.20 16.93 -10.94
C VAL A 98 1.73 17.08 -9.52
N ASN A 99 0.87 17.56 -8.64
CA ASN A 99 1.07 17.47 -7.21
C ASN A 99 0.29 16.26 -6.70
N VAL A 100 0.91 15.41 -5.89
CA VAL A 100 0.28 14.27 -5.23
C VAL A 100 0.33 14.47 -3.73
N ASP A 101 -0.83 14.37 -3.09
CA ASP A 101 -0.99 14.48 -1.65
C ASP A 101 -2.13 13.56 -1.21
N TYR A 102 -1.77 12.46 -0.55
CA TYR A 102 -2.74 11.54 0.04
C TYR A 102 -3.02 11.88 1.52
N ASN A 103 -2.47 12.99 2.04
CA ASN A 103 -2.56 13.33 3.45
C ASN A 103 -3.88 14.05 3.76
N THR A 104 -4.87 13.24 4.10
CA THR A 104 -5.90 13.47 5.14
C THR A 104 -7.05 14.43 4.91
N ASN A 105 -7.07 15.28 3.88
CA ASN A 105 -8.30 16.03 3.60
C ASN A 105 -9.24 15.25 2.69
N ILE A 106 -10.11 14.46 3.34
CA ILE A 106 -11.26 13.80 2.77
C ILE A 106 -12.35 14.85 2.45
N SER A 107 -11.96 15.84 1.66
CA SER A 107 -12.78 17.00 1.31
C SER A 107 -12.93 17.03 -0.20
N SER A 108 -14.15 16.66 -0.62
CA SER A 108 -14.78 17.04 -1.90
C SER A 108 -14.34 16.33 -3.18
N ASP A 109 -14.06 15.03 -3.14
CA ASP A 109 -14.33 14.25 -4.35
C ASP A 109 -15.85 14.18 -4.56
N VAL A 110 -16.30 14.70 -5.69
CA VAL A 110 -17.68 14.53 -6.15
C VAL A 110 -17.90 13.02 -6.24
N PRO A 111 -18.87 12.45 -5.49
CA PRO A 111 -19.28 11.08 -5.73
C PRO A 111 -19.59 10.95 -7.21
N LEU A 112 -18.95 10.01 -7.90
CA LEU A 112 -19.57 9.52 -9.12
C LEU A 112 -20.97 9.05 -8.70
N SER A 113 -21.98 9.40 -9.49
CA SER A 113 -23.30 8.78 -9.37
C SER A 113 -23.07 7.28 -9.21
N GLU A 114 -23.62 6.64 -8.16
CA GLU A 114 -23.52 5.20 -7.85
C GLU A 114 -23.21 4.42 -9.13
N GLN A 115 -21.93 4.13 -9.39
CA GLN A 115 -21.57 3.47 -10.62
C GLN A 115 -22.01 2.02 -10.44
N GLN A 116 -22.93 1.60 -11.29
CA GLN A 116 -23.48 0.25 -11.23
C GLN A 116 -22.34 -0.77 -11.22
N LEU A 117 -22.23 -1.51 -10.11
CA LEU A 117 -21.31 -2.63 -9.89
C LEU A 117 -21.37 -3.61 -11.06
N ASN A 118 -20.44 -3.51 -11.99
CA ASN A 118 -20.32 -4.48 -13.07
C ASN A 118 -19.13 -5.38 -12.76
N TYR A 119 -19.42 -6.63 -12.41
CA TYR A 119 -18.41 -7.67 -12.35
C TYR A 119 -17.85 -7.91 -13.74
N THR A 120 -16.53 -8.09 -13.82
CA THR A 120 -15.83 -8.55 -15.02
C THR A 120 -15.32 -9.96 -14.80
N ASN A 121 -14.93 -10.68 -15.86
CA ASN A 121 -14.34 -12.02 -15.71
C ASN A 121 -13.07 -12.03 -14.82
N LEU A 122 -12.38 -10.89 -14.70
CA LEU A 122 -11.17 -10.76 -13.89
C LEU A 122 -11.49 -10.45 -12.42
N THR A 123 -12.68 -9.91 -12.12
CA THR A 123 -13.04 -9.39 -10.79
C THR A 123 -14.29 -10.03 -10.19
N GLU A 124 -14.97 -10.92 -10.91
CA GLU A 124 -16.18 -11.60 -10.44
C GLU A 124 -15.90 -12.46 -9.19
N PRO A 125 -16.60 -12.24 -8.06
CA PRO A 125 -16.44 -13.05 -6.88
C PRO A 125 -17.17 -14.40 -7.04
N ASP A 126 -16.49 -15.48 -6.67
CA ASP A 126 -17.15 -16.76 -6.44
C ASP A 126 -17.64 -16.89 -4.99
N GLN A 127 -18.29 -18.01 -4.68
CA GLN A 127 -18.83 -18.26 -3.34
C GLN A 127 -17.73 -18.26 -2.26
N ALA A 128 -16.53 -18.76 -2.57
CA ALA A 128 -15.44 -18.86 -1.61
C ALA A 128 -14.84 -17.47 -1.30
N ILE A 129 -14.64 -16.65 -2.34
CA ILE A 129 -14.23 -15.24 -2.19
C ILE A 129 -15.25 -14.49 -1.33
N SER A 130 -16.54 -14.64 -1.65
CA SER A 130 -17.61 -13.95 -0.92
C SER A 130 -17.65 -14.35 0.55
N LEU A 131 -17.61 -15.65 0.86
CA LEU A 131 -17.59 -16.14 2.24
C LEU A 131 -16.36 -15.66 3.02
N GLN A 132 -15.20 -15.62 2.35
CA GLN A 132 -13.98 -15.10 2.96
C GLN A 132 -14.11 -13.62 3.29
N ALA A 133 -14.59 -12.80 2.35
CA ALA A 133 -14.81 -11.37 2.58
C ALA A 133 -15.81 -11.13 3.72
N TRP A 134 -16.93 -11.86 3.73
CA TRP A 134 -17.93 -11.79 4.82
C TRP A 134 -17.35 -12.19 6.18
N SER A 135 -16.42 -13.14 6.22
CA SER A 135 -15.74 -13.53 7.46
C SER A 135 -14.80 -12.46 8.02
N LEU A 136 -14.33 -11.54 7.18
CA LEU A 136 -13.45 -10.43 7.56
C LEU A 136 -14.24 -9.19 8.00
N ALA A 137 -15.48 -9.02 7.52
CA ALA A 137 -16.37 -7.90 7.86
C ALA A 137 -17.00 -8.04 9.28
N LYS A 138 -16.18 -8.11 10.33
CA LYS A 138 -16.63 -8.45 11.70
C LYS A 138 -17.17 -7.27 12.52
N ASP A 139 -16.65 -6.06 12.30
CA ASP A 139 -16.75 -4.97 13.27
C ASP A 139 -17.76 -3.86 12.91
N ASN A 140 -18.68 -4.10 11.95
CA ASN A 140 -19.67 -3.15 11.42
C ASN A 140 -19.11 -1.80 10.90
N SER A 141 -17.80 -1.59 10.94
CA SER A 141 -17.13 -0.42 10.36
C SER A 141 -16.63 -0.75 8.96
N SER A 142 -17.06 0.05 7.98
CA SER A 142 -16.65 -0.13 6.59
C SER A 142 -15.15 0.11 6.40
N ILE A 143 -14.57 1.07 7.13
CA ILE A 143 -13.13 1.37 7.06
C ILE A 143 -12.30 0.20 7.60
N THR A 144 -12.70 -0.38 8.74
CA THR A 144 -11.99 -1.54 9.29
C THR A 144 -12.18 -2.76 8.38
N THR A 145 -13.36 -2.94 7.80
CA THR A 145 -13.60 -3.98 6.80
C THR A 145 -12.66 -3.83 5.61
N ILE A 146 -12.55 -2.64 5.01
CA ILE A 146 -11.64 -2.37 3.88
C ILE A 146 -10.18 -2.71 4.24
N ARG A 147 -9.71 -2.24 5.41
CA ARG A 147 -8.38 -2.58 5.93
C ARG A 147 -8.20 -4.10 6.05
N ASP A 148 -9.18 -4.80 6.62
CA ASP A 148 -9.08 -6.24 6.87
C ASP A 148 -9.07 -7.04 5.56
N LEU A 149 -9.76 -6.58 4.52
CA LEU A 149 -9.65 -7.12 3.16
C LEU A 149 -8.24 -6.93 2.61
N VAL A 150 -7.72 -5.70 2.64
CA VAL A 150 -6.37 -5.36 2.16
C VAL A 150 -5.30 -6.22 2.86
N ASN A 151 -5.34 -6.25 4.19
CA ASN A 151 -4.39 -7.01 5.00
C ASN A 151 -4.46 -8.50 4.72
N TRP A 152 -5.67 -9.04 4.51
CA TRP A 152 -5.82 -10.45 4.19
C TRP A 152 -5.23 -10.77 2.81
N VAL A 153 -5.50 -9.97 1.79
CA VAL A 153 -4.90 -10.18 0.46
C VAL A 153 -3.37 -10.06 0.54
N HIS A 154 -2.87 -9.00 1.17
CA HIS A 154 -1.43 -8.78 1.38
C HIS A 154 -0.74 -9.98 2.04
N SER A 155 -1.36 -10.53 3.09
CA SER A 155 -0.77 -11.61 3.89
C SER A 155 -0.94 -13.01 3.30
N ASN A 156 -1.86 -13.19 2.33
CA ASN A 156 -2.22 -14.51 1.79
C ASN A 156 -1.93 -14.66 0.30
N VAL A 157 -1.41 -13.64 -0.36
CA VAL A 157 -0.92 -13.73 -1.74
C VAL A 157 0.59 -13.50 -1.69
N GLU A 158 1.35 -14.39 -2.35
CA GLU A 158 2.79 -14.28 -2.52
C GLU A 158 3.09 -13.50 -3.82
N TYR A 159 3.99 -12.52 -3.73
CA TYR A 159 4.38 -11.73 -4.89
C TYR A 159 5.28 -12.55 -5.82
N ASP A 160 4.86 -12.76 -7.07
CA ASP A 160 5.54 -13.64 -8.02
C ASP A 160 5.63 -13.01 -9.41
N LEU A 161 6.83 -12.57 -9.80
CA LEU A 161 7.12 -12.03 -11.12
C LEU A 161 6.87 -13.03 -12.27
N GLY A 162 6.79 -14.33 -11.98
CA GLY A 162 6.37 -15.33 -12.96
C GLY A 162 4.95 -15.12 -13.49
N TYR A 163 4.09 -14.39 -12.75
CA TYR A 163 2.72 -14.05 -13.15
C TYR A 163 2.65 -12.83 -14.07
N TRP A 164 3.76 -12.11 -14.28
CA TRP A 164 3.79 -10.94 -15.14
C TRP A 164 3.27 -11.27 -16.55
N GLY A 165 2.21 -10.59 -16.96
CA GLY A 165 1.55 -10.77 -18.26
C GLY A 165 0.61 -11.98 -18.36
N GLN A 166 0.36 -12.75 -17.28
CA GLN A 166 -0.49 -13.95 -17.32
C GLN A 166 -1.99 -13.68 -17.16
N SER A 167 -2.42 -12.43 -16.89
CA SER A 167 -3.82 -11.99 -16.81
C SER A 167 -4.72 -12.98 -16.05
N LYS A 168 -4.50 -13.15 -14.74
CA LYS A 168 -5.29 -14.10 -13.93
C LYS A 168 -6.55 -13.46 -13.34
N SER A 169 -7.61 -14.27 -13.23
CA SER A 169 -8.84 -13.84 -12.57
C SER A 169 -8.70 -13.83 -11.05
N ALA A 170 -9.51 -13.04 -10.34
CA ALA A 170 -9.58 -13.04 -8.88
C ALA A 170 -9.76 -14.45 -8.30
N ARG A 171 -10.52 -15.31 -8.98
CA ARG A 171 -10.71 -16.71 -8.60
C ARG A 171 -9.44 -17.53 -8.69
N ASP A 172 -8.68 -17.37 -9.77
CA ASP A 172 -7.40 -18.06 -9.93
C ASP A 172 -6.44 -17.64 -8.81
N VAL A 173 -6.34 -16.33 -8.54
CA VAL A 173 -5.48 -15.78 -7.48
C VAL A 173 -5.91 -16.26 -6.09
N PHE A 174 -7.22 -16.35 -5.82
CA PHE A 174 -7.75 -16.88 -4.56
C PHE A 174 -7.40 -18.37 -4.34
N VAL A 175 -7.18 -19.14 -5.41
CA VAL A 175 -6.77 -20.55 -5.30
C VAL A 175 -5.24 -20.67 -5.29
N GLU A 176 -4.56 -20.00 -6.21
CA GLU A 176 -3.13 -20.11 -6.47
C GLU A 176 -2.29 -19.36 -5.43
N ARG A 177 -2.85 -18.33 -4.79
CA ARG A 177 -2.19 -17.51 -3.75
C ARG A 177 -0.90 -16.84 -4.22
N ARG A 178 -0.82 -16.51 -5.51
CA ARG A 178 0.35 -15.92 -6.15
C ARG A 178 -0.09 -14.90 -7.21
N GLY A 179 0.71 -13.86 -7.43
CA GLY A 179 0.43 -12.85 -8.44
C GLY A 179 1.36 -11.64 -8.37
N VAL A 180 1.15 -10.65 -9.25
CA VAL A 180 1.76 -9.32 -9.14
C VAL A 180 0.68 -8.29 -8.76
N CYS A 181 1.01 -7.00 -8.71
CA CYS A 181 0.10 -5.92 -8.30
C CYS A 181 -1.30 -5.97 -8.96
N VAL A 182 -1.37 -6.36 -10.23
CA VAL A 182 -2.60 -6.62 -10.98
C VAL A 182 -3.48 -7.66 -10.29
N GLU A 183 -2.94 -8.84 -10.01
CA GLU A 183 -3.67 -9.96 -9.39
C GLU A 183 -4.11 -9.66 -7.96
N TYR A 184 -3.27 -8.97 -7.18
CA TYR A 184 -3.64 -8.47 -5.85
C TYR A 184 -4.86 -7.55 -5.94
N THR A 185 -4.83 -6.63 -6.91
CA THR A 185 -5.90 -5.66 -7.15
C THR A 185 -7.19 -6.34 -7.59
N HIS A 186 -7.12 -7.30 -8.53
CA HIS A 186 -8.30 -8.06 -8.96
C HIS A 186 -8.97 -8.80 -7.80
N LEU A 187 -8.18 -9.47 -6.95
CA LEU A 187 -8.72 -10.18 -5.80
C LEU A 187 -9.33 -9.23 -4.77
N LEU A 188 -8.66 -8.12 -4.45
CA LEU A 188 -9.18 -7.11 -3.53
C LEU A 188 -10.50 -6.51 -4.02
N ILE A 189 -10.57 -6.12 -5.30
CA ILE A 189 -11.79 -5.63 -5.94
C ILE A 189 -12.91 -6.66 -5.82
N SER A 190 -12.62 -7.93 -6.13
CA SER A 190 -13.59 -9.01 -6.08
C SER A 190 -14.18 -9.20 -4.67
N MET A 191 -13.31 -9.20 -3.65
CA MET A 191 -13.73 -9.29 -2.25
C MET A 191 -14.58 -8.09 -1.83
N ALA A 192 -14.15 -6.87 -2.15
CA ALA A 192 -14.88 -5.65 -1.79
C ALA A 192 -16.26 -5.56 -2.47
N ARG A 193 -16.35 -5.86 -3.77
CA ARG A 193 -17.63 -5.89 -4.50
C ARG A 193 -18.57 -6.98 -4.00
N SER A 194 -18.06 -8.09 -3.45
CA SER A 194 -18.91 -9.14 -2.84
C SER A 194 -19.61 -8.67 -1.55
N LEU A 195 -19.10 -7.61 -0.92
CA LEU A 195 -19.69 -6.94 0.24
C LEU A 195 -20.55 -5.72 -0.14
N GLY A 196 -20.67 -5.41 -1.43
CA GLY A 196 -21.45 -4.29 -1.94
C GLY A 196 -20.71 -2.95 -1.95
N PHE A 197 -19.38 -2.93 -1.81
CA PHE A 197 -18.60 -1.71 -2.03
C PHE A 197 -18.41 -1.44 -3.52
N ASP A 198 -18.61 -0.19 -3.94
CA ASP A 198 -18.17 0.26 -5.25
C ASP A 198 -16.66 0.36 -5.29
N THR A 199 -16.06 -0.14 -6.37
CA THR A 199 -14.61 -0.15 -6.54
C THR A 199 -14.23 0.23 -7.95
N ARG A 200 -13.06 0.85 -8.10
CA ARG A 200 -12.39 1.01 -9.39
C ARG A 200 -10.98 0.45 -9.36
N TYR A 201 -10.58 -0.14 -10.47
CA TYR A 201 -9.20 -0.50 -10.74
C TYR A 201 -8.43 0.77 -11.07
N VAL A 202 -7.27 0.93 -10.45
CA VAL A 202 -6.38 2.06 -10.69
C VAL A 202 -5.08 1.54 -11.29
N SER A 203 -4.63 2.17 -12.37
CA SER A 203 -3.34 1.91 -12.98
C SER A 203 -2.50 3.16 -12.99
N GLY A 204 -1.23 3.02 -12.68
CA GLY A 204 -0.30 4.13 -12.70
C GLY A 204 1.10 3.69 -12.37
N TYR A 205 1.78 4.48 -11.56
CA TYR A 205 3.18 4.26 -11.18
C TYR A 205 3.37 4.38 -9.68
N VAL A 206 4.31 3.60 -9.15
CA VAL A 206 4.78 3.73 -7.77
C VAL A 206 6.29 3.85 -7.74
N GLN A 207 6.85 4.58 -6.77
CA GLN A 207 8.30 4.66 -6.59
C GLN A 207 8.80 3.64 -5.56
N GLY A 208 9.51 2.63 -6.03
CA GLY A 208 10.38 1.79 -5.20
C GLY A 208 11.84 2.26 -5.32
N ASP A 209 12.75 1.35 -5.65
CA ASP A 209 14.12 1.70 -6.07
C ASP A 209 14.14 2.54 -7.36
N ALA A 210 13.11 2.35 -8.19
CA ALA A 210 12.81 3.12 -9.39
C ALA A 210 11.30 3.22 -9.57
N TRP A 211 10.85 4.15 -10.41
CA TRP A 211 9.46 4.22 -10.83
C TRP A 211 9.07 3.00 -11.66
N GLN A 212 7.99 2.32 -11.27
CA GLN A 212 7.51 1.12 -11.94
C GLN A 212 6.00 1.19 -12.18
N PRO A 213 5.50 0.60 -13.28
CA PRO A 213 4.07 0.42 -13.48
C PRO A 213 3.45 -0.34 -12.32
N HIS A 214 2.32 0.14 -11.84
CA HIS A 214 1.66 -0.39 -10.67
C HIS A 214 0.15 -0.35 -10.78
N ALA A 215 -0.51 -1.22 -10.03
CA ALA A 215 -1.96 -1.31 -9.98
C ALA A 215 -2.43 -1.46 -8.54
N TRP A 216 -3.52 -0.77 -8.20
CA TRP A 216 -4.19 -0.83 -6.91
C TRP A 216 -5.70 -0.60 -7.09
N ALA A 217 -6.46 -0.68 -6.00
CA ALA A 217 -7.90 -0.43 -6.02
C ALA A 217 -8.22 0.90 -5.34
N GLU A 218 -9.32 1.52 -5.75
CA GLU A 218 -10.00 2.51 -4.92
C GLU A 218 -11.40 2.00 -4.58
N ILE A 219 -11.80 2.19 -3.33
CA ILE A 219 -13.04 1.70 -2.76
C ILE A 219 -13.86 2.89 -2.28
N TYR A 220 -15.06 3.05 -2.83
CA TYR A 220 -15.93 4.16 -2.48
C TYR A 220 -16.54 3.93 -1.09
N LEU A 221 -16.45 4.96 -0.25
CA LEU A 221 -17.09 4.99 1.05
C LEU A 221 -17.96 6.25 1.16
N PRO A 222 -19.29 6.12 1.37
CA PRO A 222 -20.17 7.27 1.53
C PRO A 222 -19.72 8.22 2.63
N GLY A 223 -19.66 9.52 2.32
CA GLY A 223 -19.15 10.56 3.21
C GLY A 223 -17.64 10.72 3.22
N TYR A 224 -16.89 9.77 2.64
CA TYR A 224 -15.43 9.78 2.55
C TYR A 224 -14.89 9.80 1.11
N GLY A 225 -15.70 9.45 0.11
CA GLY A 225 -15.23 9.42 -1.28
C GLY A 225 -14.45 8.15 -1.61
N TRP A 226 -13.55 8.24 -2.59
CA TRP A 226 -12.74 7.11 -3.04
C TRP A 226 -11.53 6.90 -2.13
N LEU A 227 -11.55 5.82 -1.35
CA LEU A 227 -10.44 5.43 -0.50
C LEU A 227 -9.46 4.56 -1.28
N PRO A 228 -8.19 4.96 -1.42
CA PRO A 228 -7.21 4.12 -2.08
C PRO A 228 -6.84 2.92 -1.21
N ALA A 229 -6.61 1.79 -1.86
CA ALA A 229 -6.36 0.51 -1.22
C ALA A 229 -5.39 -0.32 -2.08
N ASP A 230 -4.15 -0.44 -1.60
CA ASP A 230 -3.10 -1.24 -2.22
C ASP A 230 -2.73 -2.45 -1.36
N ALA A 231 -3.23 -3.62 -1.78
CA ALA A 231 -2.90 -4.88 -1.14
C ALA A 231 -1.47 -5.36 -1.40
N THR A 232 -0.77 -4.82 -2.40
CA THR A 232 0.65 -5.15 -2.64
C THR A 232 1.50 -4.62 -1.48
N PHE A 233 1.25 -3.38 -1.04
CA PHE A 233 1.96 -2.76 0.08
C PHE A 233 1.22 -2.80 1.42
N GLY A 234 0.02 -3.41 1.47
CA GLY A 234 -0.77 -3.49 2.70
C GLY A 234 -1.25 -2.12 3.18
N GLN A 235 -1.52 -1.21 2.24
CA GLN A 235 -1.94 0.17 2.49
C GLN A 235 -3.45 0.29 2.22
N ALA A 236 -4.21 0.84 3.17
CA ALA A 236 -5.66 0.99 3.06
C ALA A 236 -6.08 2.38 3.54
N GLY A 237 -6.94 3.06 2.78
CA GLY A 237 -7.43 4.40 3.09
C GLY A 237 -6.48 5.52 2.72
N ILE A 238 -5.16 5.32 2.86
CA ILE A 238 -4.11 6.29 2.51
C ILE A 238 -2.95 5.53 1.86
N LEU A 239 -2.47 6.08 0.75
CA LEU A 239 -1.22 5.68 0.11
C LEU A 239 -0.15 6.71 0.44
N ASP A 240 1.11 6.38 0.17
CA ASP A 240 2.18 7.37 0.19
C ASP A 240 2.17 8.25 -1.08
N SER A 241 2.90 9.38 -1.02
CA SER A 241 3.02 10.32 -2.14
C SER A 241 3.82 9.77 -3.33
N SER A 242 4.22 8.50 -3.28
CA SER A 242 4.87 7.83 -4.40
C SER A 242 3.89 7.21 -5.39
N HIS A 243 2.58 7.28 -5.17
CA HIS A 243 1.58 6.72 -6.07
C HIS A 243 1.05 7.76 -7.07
N LEU A 244 1.45 7.64 -8.34
CA LEU A 244 0.97 8.44 -9.45
C LEU A 244 -0.17 7.74 -10.18
N THR A 245 -1.36 8.33 -10.20
CA THR A 245 -2.54 7.77 -10.89
C THR A 245 -2.59 8.18 -12.36
N ILE A 246 -2.74 7.22 -13.27
CA ILE A 246 -2.91 7.51 -14.72
C ILE A 246 -4.33 7.19 -15.20
N HIS A 247 -4.81 5.99 -14.92
CA HIS A 247 -6.08 5.48 -15.43
C HIS A 247 -6.96 4.87 -14.35
N TYR A 248 -8.26 4.91 -14.60
CA TYR A 248 -9.25 4.09 -13.91
C TYR A 248 -9.92 3.11 -14.87
N GLY A 249 -10.39 1.99 -14.34
CA GLY A 249 -11.13 0.96 -15.08
C GLY A 249 -11.96 0.07 -14.15
N GLN A 250 -12.70 -0.88 -14.71
CA GLN A 250 -13.32 -1.96 -13.92
C GLN A 250 -12.31 -3.05 -13.55
N ASP A 251 -11.32 -3.25 -14.43
CA ASP A 251 -10.14 -4.11 -14.28
C ASP A 251 -9.03 -3.65 -15.24
N GLN A 252 -7.94 -4.41 -15.37
CA GLN A 252 -6.83 -4.07 -16.27
C GLN A 252 -7.23 -3.93 -17.76
N SER A 253 -8.32 -4.56 -18.21
CA SER A 253 -8.72 -4.58 -19.62
C SER A 253 -9.34 -3.26 -20.09
N ASP A 254 -9.73 -2.39 -19.17
CA ASP A 254 -10.24 -1.05 -19.44
C ASP A 254 -9.13 0.02 -19.52
N VAL A 255 -7.89 -0.37 -19.20
CA VAL A 255 -6.76 0.55 -19.09
C VAL A 255 -5.85 0.41 -20.30
N TYR A 256 -6.17 1.15 -21.37
CA TYR A 256 -5.36 1.18 -22.58
C TYR A 256 -5.49 2.51 -23.33
N ASP A 257 -4.49 2.80 -24.14
CA ASP A 257 -4.53 3.87 -25.14
C ASP A 257 -4.93 3.27 -26.50
N ILE A 258 -5.71 4.02 -27.28
CA ILE A 258 -6.27 3.56 -28.56
C ILE A 258 -5.62 4.32 -29.70
N VAL A 259 -5.05 3.58 -30.66
CA VAL A 259 -4.67 4.10 -31.98
C VAL A 259 -5.49 3.38 -33.04
N ALA A 260 -6.47 4.10 -33.60
CA ALA A 260 -7.25 3.62 -34.73
C ALA A 260 -6.48 3.94 -36.02
N VAL A 261 -5.92 2.89 -36.64
CA VAL A 261 -5.14 2.97 -37.88
C VAL A 261 -5.68 1.94 -38.88
N GLN A 262 -5.76 2.31 -40.15
CA GLN A 262 -6.32 1.43 -41.18
C GLN A 262 -5.41 0.24 -41.53
N ASN A 263 -4.10 0.38 -41.29
CA ASN A 263 -3.15 -0.69 -41.52
C ASN A 263 -3.10 -1.65 -40.32
N PRO A 264 -3.49 -2.94 -40.48
CA PRO A 264 -3.41 -3.92 -39.40
C PRO A 264 -1.97 -4.29 -38.98
N GLU A 265 -0.96 -3.94 -39.79
CA GLU A 265 0.45 -4.16 -39.45
C GLU A 265 1.06 -3.01 -38.64
N ALA A 266 0.31 -1.94 -38.39
CA ALA A 266 0.79 -0.83 -37.58
C ALA A 266 0.93 -1.27 -36.11
N SER A 267 1.98 -0.80 -35.46
CA SER A 267 2.23 -1.06 -34.05
C SER A 267 2.31 0.23 -33.25
N ILE A 268 1.86 0.16 -32.01
CA ILE A 268 2.04 1.21 -31.02
C ILE A 268 2.99 0.71 -29.94
N ASP A 269 3.98 1.52 -29.62
CA ASP A 269 4.86 1.36 -28.47
C ASP A 269 4.66 2.56 -27.55
N VAL A 270 4.53 2.30 -26.25
CA VAL A 270 4.29 3.32 -25.23
C VAL A 270 5.41 3.25 -24.21
N SER A 271 6.07 4.37 -23.99
CA SER A 271 7.11 4.51 -22.98
C SER A 271 6.81 5.70 -22.11
N ASP A 272 6.96 5.51 -20.81
CA ASP A 272 6.67 6.49 -19.79
C ASP A 272 7.93 6.74 -18.95
N ASP A 273 8.21 8.02 -18.66
CA ASP A 273 9.30 8.46 -17.80
C ASP A 273 8.71 9.30 -16.66
N VAL A 274 9.00 8.91 -15.43
CA VAL A 274 8.47 9.56 -14.23
C VAL A 274 9.64 10.06 -13.39
N ASP A 275 9.59 11.35 -13.08
CA ASP A 275 10.53 12.01 -12.17
C ASP A 275 9.79 12.68 -11.03
N ALA A 276 10.43 12.78 -9.88
CA ALA A 276 9.78 13.14 -8.63
C ALA A 276 10.64 14.03 -7.74
N GLU A 277 10.04 15.12 -7.30
CA GLU A 277 10.53 15.92 -6.18
C GLU A 277 9.62 15.66 -4.97
N PHE A 278 10.15 14.98 -3.95
CA PHE A 278 9.45 14.81 -2.69
C PHE A 278 9.69 15.99 -1.77
N PHE A 279 8.62 16.46 -1.14
CA PHE A 279 8.71 17.50 -0.13
C PHE A 279 8.29 16.88 1.21
N SER A 280 9.18 16.98 2.18
CA SER A 280 8.80 16.82 3.58
C SER A 280 8.25 18.16 4.05
N GLU A 281 6.94 18.32 4.03
CA GLU A 281 6.33 19.25 4.98
C GLU A 281 6.00 18.42 6.22
N ASP A 282 6.48 18.86 7.39
CA ASP A 282 5.92 18.41 8.66
C ASP A 282 4.45 18.83 8.62
N LEU A 283 3.55 17.92 8.29
CA LEU A 283 2.15 18.29 8.27
C LEU A 283 1.74 18.49 9.73
N GLU A 284 1.37 19.74 10.05
CA GLU A 284 0.74 20.04 11.32
C GLU A 284 -0.55 19.22 11.41
N GLY A 285 -0.57 18.20 12.25
CA GLY A 285 -1.83 17.47 12.42
C GLY A 285 -1.83 16.32 13.39
N VAL A 286 -0.76 15.52 13.48
CA VAL A 286 -0.66 14.40 14.43
C VAL A 286 0.75 14.28 14.98
N SER A 287 0.88 14.25 16.30
CA SER A 287 2.16 13.93 16.94
C SER A 287 2.23 12.43 17.24
N ILE A 288 3.38 11.83 16.97
CA ILE A 288 3.72 10.47 17.39
C ILE A 288 4.85 10.52 18.42
N SER A 289 4.73 9.71 19.47
CA SER A 289 5.82 9.44 20.41
C SER A 289 5.84 7.97 20.74
N MET A 290 7.02 7.44 21.05
CA MET A 290 7.19 6.04 21.42
C MET A 290 7.95 5.96 22.73
N GLU A 291 7.40 5.22 23.68
CA GLU A 291 8.01 4.92 24.97
C GLU A 291 8.24 3.42 25.10
N THR A 292 9.37 3.08 25.70
CA THR A 292 9.76 1.70 26.00
C THR A 292 10.18 1.65 27.47
N GLU A 293 9.66 0.67 28.20
CA GLU A 293 10.15 0.38 29.55
C GLU A 293 11.42 -0.50 29.47
N GLU A 294 12.38 -0.26 30.37
CA GLU A 294 13.56 -1.14 30.49
C GLU A 294 13.11 -2.59 30.73
N ASP A 295 13.74 -3.52 30.02
CA ASP A 295 13.47 -4.96 30.13
C ASP A 295 12.03 -5.37 29.76
N SER A 296 11.29 -4.49 29.09
CA SER A 296 9.98 -4.77 28.51
C SER A 296 10.08 -5.31 27.09
N TYR A 297 9.15 -6.18 26.74
CA TYR A 297 9.00 -6.71 25.38
C TYR A 297 7.99 -5.91 24.56
N VAL A 298 7.52 -4.77 25.07
CA VAL A 298 6.41 -4.00 24.51
C VAL A 298 6.82 -2.54 24.35
N ALA A 299 6.53 -1.98 23.18
CA ALA A 299 6.57 -0.54 22.93
C ALA A 299 5.15 0.04 23.05
N ASP A 300 5.03 1.18 23.73
CA ASP A 300 3.82 2.01 23.74
C ASP A 300 4.01 3.15 22.74
N VAL A 301 3.20 3.16 21.68
CA VAL A 301 3.19 4.24 20.70
C VAL A 301 1.97 5.12 20.91
N THR A 302 2.20 6.39 21.24
CA THR A 302 1.16 7.39 21.41
C THR A 302 0.97 8.17 20.11
N LEU A 303 -0.26 8.21 19.62
CA LEU A 303 -0.71 9.05 18.51
C LEU A 303 -1.65 10.13 19.04
N HIS A 304 -1.45 11.39 18.68
CA HIS A 304 -2.34 12.47 19.12
C HIS A 304 -2.69 13.39 17.96
N ASN A 305 -3.99 13.57 17.69
CA ASN A 305 -4.52 14.52 16.70
C ASN A 305 -4.92 15.85 17.38
N PRO A 306 -4.08 16.91 17.35
CA PRO A 306 -4.44 18.25 17.81
C PRO A 306 -5.46 19.01 16.94
N GLY A 307 -5.81 18.48 15.76
CA GLY A 307 -6.67 19.16 14.78
C GLY A 307 -8.17 19.14 15.10
N SER A 308 -8.92 19.96 14.36
CA SER A 308 -10.40 20.01 14.40
C SER A 308 -11.08 18.97 13.52
N ASP A 309 -10.33 18.29 12.67
CA ASP A 309 -10.82 17.35 11.67
C ASP A 309 -10.41 15.91 12.01
N HIS A 310 -11.09 14.94 11.40
CA HIS A 310 -10.70 13.54 11.54
C HIS A 310 -9.44 13.28 10.71
N VAL A 311 -8.49 12.55 11.28
CA VAL A 311 -7.27 12.14 10.59
C VAL A 311 -7.29 10.64 10.42
N LEU A 312 -7.51 10.16 9.21
CA LEU A 312 -7.25 8.77 8.86
C LEU A 312 -5.75 8.61 8.61
N GLY A 313 -5.17 7.47 8.92
CA GLY A 313 -3.76 7.25 8.61
C GLY A 313 -3.31 5.81 8.68
N ALA A 314 -2.25 5.51 7.95
CA ALA A 314 -1.55 4.24 8.04
C ALA A 314 -0.57 4.31 9.21
N PHE A 315 -0.88 3.58 10.28
CA PHE A 315 0.08 3.30 11.35
C PHE A 315 0.94 2.12 10.94
N VAL A 316 2.26 2.31 10.88
CA VAL A 316 3.23 1.25 10.60
C VAL A 316 4.16 1.14 11.80
N PHE A 317 4.28 -0.05 12.37
CA PHE A 317 5.29 -0.38 13.37
C PHE A 317 6.28 -1.34 12.76
N THR A 318 7.56 -0.95 12.73
CA THR A 318 8.63 -1.75 12.14
C THR A 318 9.60 -2.22 13.21
N ILE A 319 9.89 -3.50 13.12
CA ILE A 319 10.89 -4.18 13.92
C ILE A 319 11.60 -5.23 13.04
N PRO A 320 12.88 -5.60 13.28
CA PRO A 320 13.56 -6.57 12.43
C PRO A 320 12.77 -7.88 12.30
N GLU A 321 12.77 -8.47 11.10
CA GLU A 321 11.91 -9.61 10.72
C GLU A 321 11.90 -10.76 11.74
N GLY A 322 13.06 -11.10 12.30
CA GLY A 322 13.18 -12.17 13.30
C GLY A 322 12.39 -11.92 14.60
N TYR A 323 12.08 -10.66 14.93
CA TYR A 323 11.41 -10.26 16.17
C TYR A 323 9.95 -9.83 15.97
N GLY A 324 9.43 -9.85 14.74
CA GLY A 324 8.01 -9.53 14.49
C GLY A 324 7.71 -8.93 13.12
N GLY A 325 8.71 -8.41 12.41
CA GLY A 325 8.56 -7.76 11.10
C GLY A 325 7.71 -6.48 11.14
N SER A 326 7.51 -5.86 9.97
CA SER A 326 6.65 -4.69 9.86
C SER A 326 5.18 -5.07 9.98
N GLN A 327 4.45 -4.31 10.79
CA GLN A 327 3.00 -4.46 10.99
C GLN A 327 2.33 -3.13 10.67
N SER A 328 1.32 -3.16 9.81
CA SER A 328 0.52 -1.98 9.46
C SER A 328 -0.92 -2.09 9.98
N SER A 329 -1.51 -0.95 10.31
CA SER A 329 -2.93 -0.84 10.63
C SER A 329 -3.43 0.55 10.28
N VAL A 330 -4.64 0.64 9.75
CA VAL A 330 -5.32 1.93 9.59
C VAL A 330 -5.84 2.39 10.94
N VAL A 331 -5.52 3.63 11.31
CA VAL A 331 -6.02 4.31 12.51
C VAL A 331 -6.80 5.55 12.06
N LEU A 332 -8.01 5.71 12.60
CA LEU A 332 -8.81 6.93 12.46
C LEU A 332 -8.76 7.68 13.79
N LEU A 333 -8.11 8.83 13.79
CA LEU A 333 -8.04 9.74 14.92
C LEU A 333 -9.13 10.80 14.79
N ARG A 334 -10.01 10.89 15.79
CA ARG A 334 -11.00 11.95 15.90
C ARG A 334 -10.34 13.29 16.28
N PRO A 335 -11.02 14.42 16.09
CA PRO A 335 -10.54 15.72 16.55
C PRO A 335 -10.17 15.68 18.04
N ASN A 336 -8.97 16.15 18.39
CA ASN A 336 -8.41 16.14 19.76
C ASN A 336 -8.29 14.75 20.42
N GLU A 337 -8.23 13.66 19.65
CA GLU A 337 -8.07 12.30 20.20
C GLU A 337 -6.60 11.93 20.43
N THR A 338 -6.36 11.15 21.48
CA THR A 338 -5.08 10.46 21.73
C THR A 338 -5.33 8.95 21.79
N VAL A 339 -4.56 8.19 21.02
CA VAL A 339 -4.63 6.72 20.94
C VAL A 339 -3.28 6.13 21.31
N HIS A 340 -3.30 5.09 22.14
CA HIS A 340 -2.14 4.27 22.47
C HIS A 340 -2.17 2.97 21.69
N VAL A 341 -1.05 2.64 21.04
CA VAL A 341 -0.88 1.45 20.24
C VAL A 341 0.27 0.63 20.80
N PHE A 342 -0.06 -0.46 21.48
CA PHE A 342 0.92 -1.37 22.05
C PHE A 342 1.40 -2.38 21.00
N ARG A 343 2.72 -2.57 20.88
CA ARG A 343 3.33 -3.56 19.98
C ARG A 343 4.39 -4.37 20.72
N GLY A 344 4.29 -5.69 20.60
CA GLY A 344 5.13 -6.64 21.31
C GLY A 344 6.16 -7.33 20.41
N LEU A 345 7.28 -7.71 21.01
CA LEU A 345 8.31 -8.56 20.41
C LEU A 345 7.89 -10.03 20.34
N ASN A 346 8.25 -10.69 19.25
CA ASN A 346 8.43 -12.13 19.25
C ASN A 346 9.70 -12.50 20.03
N HIS A 347 9.51 -13.06 21.23
CA HIS A 347 10.60 -13.41 22.14
C HIS A 347 11.26 -14.76 21.84
N SER A 348 10.85 -15.48 20.79
CA SER A 348 11.40 -16.82 20.48
C SER A 348 12.90 -16.83 20.18
N LEU A 349 13.47 -15.69 19.78
CA LEU A 349 14.91 -15.54 19.50
C LEU A 349 15.71 -14.95 20.69
N ILE A 350 15.03 -14.57 21.78
CA ILE A 350 15.64 -13.93 22.94
C ILE A 350 16.07 -15.01 23.94
N GLN A 351 17.36 -15.04 24.29
CA GLN A 351 17.97 -16.07 25.13
C GLN A 351 18.49 -15.47 26.43
N ALA A 352 18.29 -16.20 27.54
CA ALA A 352 18.90 -15.90 28.84
C ALA A 352 20.42 -15.76 28.74
N GLY A 353 21.02 -14.88 29.55
CA GLY A 353 22.46 -14.59 29.54
C GLY A 353 22.93 -13.55 28.53
N TYR A 354 22.03 -12.92 27.77
CA TYR A 354 22.33 -11.90 26.77
C TYR A 354 21.43 -10.66 26.95
N SER A 355 21.96 -9.47 26.67
CA SER A 355 21.16 -8.24 26.55
C SER A 355 21.04 -7.87 25.08
N TYR A 356 19.85 -7.44 24.68
CA TYR A 356 19.50 -7.11 23.30
C TYR A 356 19.12 -5.64 23.19
N GLU A 357 19.59 -4.99 22.13
CA GLU A 357 19.22 -3.63 21.76
C GLU A 357 18.56 -3.72 20.38
N ILE A 358 17.23 -3.59 20.33
CA ILE A 358 16.45 -3.85 19.11
C ILE A 358 15.92 -2.52 18.58
N PRO A 359 16.39 -2.04 17.41
CA PRO A 359 15.87 -0.80 16.84
C PRO A 359 14.42 -1.02 16.42
N ILE A 360 13.56 -0.07 16.80
CA ILE A 360 12.15 -0.07 16.44
C ILE A 360 11.76 1.30 15.93
N SER A 361 10.81 1.32 15.00
CA SER A 361 10.22 2.56 14.50
C SER A 361 8.72 2.44 14.40
N ALA A 362 8.04 3.57 14.57
CA ALA A 362 6.65 3.70 14.23
C ALA A 362 6.46 4.94 13.36
N SER A 363 5.54 4.84 12.43
CA SER A 363 5.05 5.96 11.66
C SER A 363 3.54 5.99 11.69
N PHE A 364 2.97 7.18 11.66
CA PHE A 364 1.57 7.41 11.36
C PHE A 364 1.50 8.52 10.33
N ASN A 365 1.18 8.17 9.09
CA ASN A 365 1.42 9.03 7.94
C ASN A 365 2.89 9.53 7.94
N ASP A 366 3.10 10.84 7.85
CA ASP A 366 4.41 11.50 7.81
C ASP A 366 5.06 11.62 9.20
N ALA A 367 4.28 11.52 10.28
CA ALA A 367 4.80 11.54 11.64
C ALA A 367 5.57 10.26 11.94
N ARG A 368 6.80 10.37 12.44
CA ARG A 368 7.67 9.23 12.78
C ARG A 368 8.27 9.33 14.18
N ALA A 369 8.38 8.17 14.84
CA ALA A 369 9.11 7.99 16.08
C ALA A 369 10.03 6.77 15.95
N GLU A 370 11.28 6.91 16.37
CA GLU A 370 12.28 5.83 16.39
C GLU A 370 12.90 5.74 17.77
N THR A 371 13.14 4.53 18.24
CA THR A 371 13.84 4.28 19.50
C THR A 371 14.51 2.89 19.48
N VAL A 372 15.16 2.52 20.58
CA VAL A 372 15.76 1.20 20.77
C VAL A 372 15.08 0.55 21.96
N LEU A 373 14.57 -0.67 21.76
CA LEU A 373 14.01 -1.49 22.81
C LEU A 373 15.12 -2.34 23.43
N SER A 374 15.49 -2.02 24.67
CA SER A 374 16.49 -2.74 25.44
C SER A 374 15.85 -3.89 26.22
N VAL A 375 16.27 -5.12 25.94
CA VAL A 375 15.71 -6.33 26.55
C VAL A 375 16.80 -7.14 27.24
N ASN A 376 16.66 -7.33 28.55
CA ASN A 376 17.41 -8.33 29.29
C ASN A 376 16.47 -9.39 29.91
N PRO A 377 16.38 -10.60 29.34
CA PRO A 377 15.58 -11.70 29.89
C PRO A 377 15.97 -12.08 31.32
N ASP A 378 17.17 -11.74 31.79
CA ASP A 378 17.62 -12.07 33.15
C ASP A 378 17.15 -11.06 34.21
N ASN A 379 16.60 -9.91 33.81
CA ASN A 379 16.20 -8.83 34.71
C ASN A 379 14.69 -8.79 35.03
N GLY A 380 13.85 -9.61 34.39
CA GLY A 380 12.39 -9.49 34.53
C GLY A 380 11.56 -10.73 34.21
N TRP A 381 11.50 -11.68 35.15
CA TRP A 381 10.29 -12.01 35.95
C TRP A 381 10.83 -12.42 37.33
N GLY A 382 10.50 -11.66 38.37
CA GLY A 382 10.92 -11.98 39.73
C GLY A 382 10.47 -13.38 40.12
N ASP A 383 11.39 -14.12 40.76
CA ASP A 383 11.13 -15.34 41.52
C ASP A 383 10.07 -15.08 42.60
N GLU A 384 8.78 -15.07 42.24
CA GLU A 384 7.72 -15.34 43.20
C GLU A 384 7.52 -16.86 43.27
N THR A 385 8.25 -17.47 44.22
CA THR A 385 7.91 -18.81 44.73
C THR A 385 6.42 -18.89 45.05
N PRO A 386 5.70 -19.97 44.69
CA PRO A 386 4.27 -20.08 44.97
C PRO A 386 4.01 -20.24 46.47
N GLY A 387 3.73 -19.12 47.14
CA GLY A 387 3.39 -19.05 48.56
C GLY A 387 1.95 -18.56 48.76
N THR A 388 1.05 -19.52 49.01
CA THR A 388 -0.32 -19.35 49.53
C THR A 388 -1.28 -18.45 48.72
N ALA A 389 -2.13 -19.12 47.95
CA ALA A 389 -3.27 -18.55 47.25
C ALA A 389 -4.24 -17.79 48.19
N ALA A 390 -4.60 -16.56 47.80
CA ALA A 390 -5.93 -16.00 48.05
C ALA A 390 -6.73 -16.07 46.73
N PRO A 391 -8.04 -16.39 46.75
CA PRO A 391 -8.75 -16.76 45.53
C PRO A 391 -9.07 -15.53 44.68
N ALA A 392 -8.57 -15.51 43.45
CA ALA A 392 -9.05 -14.63 42.39
C ALA A 392 -10.08 -15.37 41.53
N SER A 393 -11.24 -14.74 41.34
CA SER A 393 -12.37 -15.17 40.51
C SER A 393 -12.05 -15.16 39.00
N PRO A 394 -12.77 -15.94 38.17
CA PRO A 394 -12.29 -16.39 36.87
C PRO A 394 -12.67 -15.46 35.72
N CYS A 395 -11.78 -15.29 34.74
CA CYS A 395 -12.17 -15.04 33.36
C CYS A 395 -11.18 -15.67 32.36
N SER A 396 -11.62 -16.82 31.85
CA SER A 396 -11.43 -17.46 30.55
C SER A 396 -10.14 -17.28 29.74
N ALA A 397 -9.43 -18.40 29.59
CA ALA A 397 -8.36 -18.67 28.64
C ALA A 397 -8.88 -18.93 27.21
N ALA A 398 -8.02 -18.70 26.21
CA ALA A 398 -8.04 -19.43 24.95
C ALA A 398 -6.61 -19.68 24.44
N ILE A 399 -6.40 -20.92 23.98
CA ILE A 399 -5.17 -21.60 23.58
C ILE A 399 -4.89 -21.37 22.09
N LEU A 400 -3.63 -21.34 21.65
CA LEU A 400 -3.29 -21.84 20.31
C LEU A 400 -1.89 -22.48 20.23
N LEU A 401 -1.87 -23.69 19.66
CA LEU A 401 -0.71 -24.53 19.34
C LEU A 401 0.19 -23.90 18.25
N ALA A 402 1.50 -24.12 18.33
CA ALA A 402 2.42 -23.97 17.20
C ALA A 402 3.12 -25.30 16.87
N MET A 403 3.11 -25.64 15.58
CA MET A 403 3.84 -26.76 14.96
C MET A 403 5.29 -26.34 14.64
N VAL A 404 6.19 -27.34 14.61
CA VAL A 404 7.62 -27.31 14.24
C VAL A 404 7.77 -27.88 12.81
N PRO A 405 8.60 -27.32 11.89
CA PRO A 405 10.01 -27.74 11.65
C PRO A 405 10.93 -26.59 11.12
N ALA A 406 12.26 -26.66 10.97
CA ALA A 406 13.35 -27.56 11.36
C ALA A 406 14.72 -26.83 11.20
N ALA A 407 15.68 -27.25 12.04
CA ALA A 407 17.13 -27.36 11.86
C ALA A 407 17.99 -26.21 11.29
N LEU A 408 18.90 -25.70 12.13
CA LEU A 408 20.26 -25.34 11.68
C LEU A 408 21.33 -25.85 12.66
N LEU A 409 22.42 -26.34 12.08
CA LEU A 409 23.54 -27.05 12.70
C LEU A 409 24.28 -26.22 13.76
N LEU A 410 24.42 -26.78 14.96
CA LEU A 410 25.36 -26.31 15.99
C LEU A 410 26.71 -27.04 15.85
N ARG A 411 27.79 -26.27 15.66
CA ARG A 411 29.15 -26.72 16.00
C ARG A 411 29.60 -26.00 17.27
N ARG A 412 29.73 -26.75 18.36
CA ARG A 412 30.45 -26.31 19.57
C ARG A 412 31.94 -26.19 19.22
N PHE A 413 32.54 -25.06 19.60
CA PHE A 413 33.96 -25.05 19.97
C PHE A 413 34.05 -24.78 21.47
N SER A 414 34.94 -25.55 22.09
CA SER A 414 35.19 -25.70 23.52
C SER A 414 35.50 -24.42 24.27
#